data_AF-A0A502GXW7-F1
#
_entry.id   AF-A0A502GXW7-F1
#
_cell.length_a   1.000
_cell.length_b   1.000
_cell.length_c   1.000
_cell.angle_alpha   90.00
_cell.angle_beta   90.00
_cell.angle_gamma   90.00
#
_symmetry.space_group_name_H-M   'P 1'
#
loop_
_entity.id
_entity.type
_entity.pdbx_description
1 polymer ?
#
loop_
_entity_poly.entity_id
_entity_poly.type
_entity_poly.pdbx_seq_one_letter_code
_entity_poly.pdbx_strand_id
1 'polypeptide(L)'
;MATAPSFLSFNITQPTATVRTGTLRIVAKPGDSVGPLTIDIPGVTNGIVGMYAQADYQLYAYEQAGVPPGTYVGTIYDASPAAFPSFDTVPLVVNPPPAIYGCTDRAATNYQGTATADDGSCVYTPPAPAPAFFDVPPLQALRFAVRDLPGAEFPGPDAQLFCEQARPGQQVRPLFYQPVAQADQVRVQVLTNYSAVAASLLVHGGGPVGAPVALQQVLTLEGIAAPVAVVLSQDLASGNTRLAAAAGGALPPGLLATGRVVLAGAAAGTYRVTAAVPGTVVALDDYLVLNRPWAAVAGNVTASWTLQGPGYNVWEATLAVAALSGYYQVQLSATRAGAPNRVAVCEPIQVKAQHPATVVLDFRNGDNCFKTVFSTGFAPRLRVPGTFFRQTNGGTEESYRGSAGALTVLESTGQRLFALETFVLPPWLHEKLYLVCRLDELRVNGQPYATDQAYEPAEQGPYPLTTGRVVLEQQEALGLGNGDDAGADETVPDNALQLRRGDYLQLHRS
;
A
#
# COMPACT_ATOMS: atom_id res chain seq x y z
N MET A 1 -66.46 -11.79 8.25
CA MET A 1 -65.81 -10.53 8.68
C MET A 1 -64.48 -10.91 9.32
N ALA A 2 -63.36 -10.63 8.66
CA ALA A 2 -62.04 -10.84 9.25
C ALA A 2 -61.81 -9.73 10.27
N THR A 3 -61.83 -10.06 11.56
CA THR A 3 -61.47 -9.14 12.64
C THR A 3 -60.04 -8.66 12.43
N ALA A 4 -59.84 -7.34 12.42
CA ALA A 4 -58.53 -6.73 12.29
C ALA A 4 -57.58 -7.24 13.39
N PRO A 5 -56.29 -7.48 13.09
CA PRO A 5 -55.33 -7.84 14.11
C PRO A 5 -55.24 -6.72 15.15
N SER A 6 -55.35 -7.06 16.43
CA SER A 6 -55.14 -6.13 17.54
C SER A 6 -53.67 -5.71 17.55
N PHE A 7 -53.39 -4.41 17.56
CA PHE A 7 -52.04 -3.87 17.67
C PHE A 7 -51.77 -3.40 19.10
N LEU A 8 -50.60 -3.72 19.66
CA LEU A 8 -50.19 -3.19 20.95
C LEU A 8 -48.75 -2.68 20.89
N SER A 9 -48.48 -1.61 21.62
CA SER A 9 -47.16 -0.94 21.67
C SER A 9 -46.75 -0.84 23.14
N PHE A 10 -45.48 -1.06 23.47
CA PHE A 10 -44.96 -0.87 24.84
C PHE A 10 -43.58 -0.24 24.84
N ASN A 11 -43.21 0.45 25.92
CA ASN A 11 -41.94 1.17 26.03
C ASN A 11 -40.91 0.32 26.77
N ILE A 12 -39.70 0.20 26.22
CA ILE A 12 -38.56 -0.48 26.84
C ILE A 12 -37.59 0.60 27.34
N THR A 13 -37.17 0.52 28.60
CA THR A 13 -36.17 1.45 29.17
C THR A 13 -35.02 0.64 29.77
N GLN A 14 -33.77 0.90 29.36
CA GLN A 14 -32.56 0.34 29.97
C GLN A 14 -31.99 1.28 31.06
N PRO A 15 -31.13 0.79 31.98
CA PRO A 15 -30.64 1.55 33.14
C PRO A 15 -29.61 2.65 32.84
N THR A 16 -29.28 2.93 31.58
CA THR A 16 -28.42 4.06 31.20
C THR A 16 -29.21 5.06 30.36
N ALA A 17 -28.99 6.36 30.65
CA ALA A 17 -29.89 7.48 30.40
C ALA A 17 -30.11 7.87 28.92
N THR A 18 -30.61 6.95 28.10
CA THR A 18 -31.15 7.27 26.78
C THR A 18 -32.35 6.38 26.52
N VAL A 19 -33.55 6.96 26.66
CA VAL A 19 -34.83 6.31 26.37
C VAL A 19 -34.88 5.99 24.88
N ARG A 20 -34.98 4.70 24.52
CA ARG A 20 -35.25 4.25 23.15
C ARG A 20 -36.56 3.48 23.13
N THR A 21 -37.54 4.01 22.41
CA THR A 21 -38.88 3.45 22.27
C THR A 21 -38.91 2.43 21.13
N GLY A 22 -39.47 1.23 21.34
CA GLY A 22 -39.61 0.18 20.32
C GLY A 22 -40.99 -0.48 20.38
N THR A 23 -41.55 -0.92 19.26
CA THR A 23 -42.91 -1.52 19.20
C THR A 23 -42.81 -3.00 18.83
N LEU A 24 -43.38 -3.90 19.65
CA LEU A 24 -43.44 -5.34 19.36
C LEU A 24 -44.81 -5.72 18.78
N ARG A 25 -44.85 -6.45 17.66
CA ARG A 25 -46.10 -6.84 16.98
C ARG A 25 -46.46 -8.30 17.29
N ILE A 26 -47.70 -8.54 17.75
CA ILE A 26 -48.23 -9.88 18.08
C ILE A 26 -49.53 -10.11 17.28
N VAL A 27 -49.74 -11.31 16.71
CA VAL A 27 -50.93 -11.65 15.89
C VAL A 27 -51.56 -12.96 16.38
N ALA A 28 -52.89 -12.97 16.63
CA ALA A 28 -53.66 -14.16 17.01
C ALA A 28 -54.99 -14.29 16.20
N LYS A 29 -55.55 -15.52 16.07
CA LYS A 29 -56.83 -15.88 15.39
C LYS A 29 -57.91 -16.39 16.40
N PRO A 30 -59.23 -16.41 16.10
CA PRO A 30 -60.29 -16.32 17.13
C PRO A 30 -60.96 -17.64 17.63
N GLY A 31 -61.35 -17.68 18.93
CA GLY A 31 -62.41 -18.56 19.51
C GLY A 31 -62.20 -19.05 20.98
N ASP A 32 -62.77 -18.35 21.99
CA ASP A 32 -62.84 -18.56 23.49
C ASP A 32 -61.78 -17.91 24.46
N SER A 33 -62.17 -17.50 25.68
CA SER A 33 -61.51 -16.45 26.50
C SER A 33 -60.71 -16.91 27.75
N VAL A 34 -59.47 -16.41 27.95
CA VAL A 34 -58.59 -16.62 29.16
C VAL A 34 -57.85 -15.33 29.53
N GLY A 35 -57.68 -14.96 30.82
CA GLY A 35 -57.20 -13.65 31.35
C GLY A 35 -55.86 -13.03 30.89
N PRO A 36 -55.46 -11.86 31.45
CA PRO A 36 -54.40 -10.97 30.93
C PRO A 36 -52.95 -11.50 31.08
N LEU A 37 -52.19 -11.50 29.97
CA LEU A 37 -50.78 -11.89 29.81
C LEU A 37 -49.77 -10.76 30.09
N THR A 38 -48.95 -10.89 31.14
CA THR A 38 -47.77 -10.01 31.37
C THR A 38 -46.50 -10.66 30.81
N ILE A 39 -45.66 -9.89 30.10
CA ILE A 39 -44.37 -10.35 29.52
C ILE A 39 -43.24 -9.59 30.21
N ASP A 40 -42.34 -10.30 30.89
CA ASP A 40 -41.17 -9.70 31.55
C ASP A 40 -39.88 -10.05 30.78
N ILE A 41 -39.05 -9.06 30.44
CA ILE A 41 -37.78 -9.24 29.72
C ILE A 41 -36.65 -8.81 30.68
N PRO A 42 -35.68 -9.69 31.00
CA PRO A 42 -34.63 -9.38 31.96
C PRO A 42 -33.83 -8.12 31.60
N GLY A 43 -33.90 -7.10 32.46
CA GLY A 43 -33.19 -5.81 32.28
C GLY A 43 -34.06 -4.62 31.83
N VAL A 44 -35.40 -4.79 31.78
CA VAL A 44 -36.36 -3.77 31.32
C VAL A 44 -37.42 -3.52 32.39
N THR A 45 -37.80 -2.27 32.65
CA THR A 45 -38.85 -1.95 33.64
C THR A 45 -40.25 -2.20 33.06
N ASN A 46 -41.02 -3.03 33.77
CA ASN A 46 -42.36 -3.56 33.49
C ASN A 46 -43.37 -2.65 32.75
N GLY A 47 -43.98 -3.21 31.70
CA GLY A 47 -45.26 -2.76 31.15
C GLY A 47 -46.28 -3.89 31.24
N ILE A 48 -47.41 -3.66 31.94
CA ILE A 48 -48.50 -4.63 32.03
C ILE A 48 -49.28 -4.61 30.71
N VAL A 49 -49.40 -5.77 30.07
CA VAL A 49 -50.25 -5.95 28.90
C VAL A 49 -51.39 -6.88 29.29
N GLY A 50 -52.60 -6.57 28.83
CA GLY A 50 -53.73 -7.49 28.93
C GLY A 50 -53.91 -8.20 27.59
N MET A 51 -53.33 -9.39 27.41
CA MET A 51 -53.68 -10.25 26.29
C MET A 51 -54.29 -11.55 26.80
N TYR A 52 -55.45 -11.90 26.23
CA TYR A 52 -56.16 -13.13 26.55
C TYR A 52 -55.64 -14.24 25.60
N ALA A 53 -54.94 -15.27 26.12
CA ALA A 53 -54.28 -16.29 25.28
C ALA A 53 -54.97 -17.67 25.37
N GLN A 54 -55.21 -18.30 24.22
CA GLN A 54 -55.76 -19.66 24.09
C GLN A 54 -54.64 -20.69 23.88
N ALA A 55 -54.90 -21.95 24.26
CA ALA A 55 -53.94 -23.06 24.15
C ALA A 55 -53.53 -23.31 22.68
N ASP A 56 -52.22 -23.53 22.48
CA ASP A 56 -51.52 -23.85 21.22
C ASP A 56 -51.15 -22.69 20.25
N TYR A 57 -50.60 -21.59 20.77
CA TYR A 57 -50.07 -20.48 19.96
C TYR A 57 -48.54 -20.46 19.83
N GLN A 58 -48.05 -20.23 18.60
CA GLN A 58 -46.67 -19.82 18.31
C GLN A 58 -46.62 -18.28 18.23
N LEU A 59 -45.86 -17.65 19.13
CA LEU A 59 -45.67 -16.19 19.17
C LEU A 59 -44.42 -15.81 18.36
N TYR A 60 -44.62 -15.10 17.25
CA TYR A 60 -43.51 -14.55 16.46
C TYR A 60 -43.35 -13.06 16.74
N ALA A 61 -42.16 -12.67 17.21
CA ALA A 61 -41.77 -11.29 17.39
C ALA A 61 -40.75 -10.89 16.32
N TYR A 62 -40.98 -9.75 15.66
CA TYR A 62 -40.04 -9.16 14.70
C TYR A 62 -39.34 -7.99 15.38
N GLU A 63 -38.01 -7.93 15.29
CA GLU A 63 -37.23 -6.83 15.84
C GLU A 63 -37.56 -5.51 15.11
N GLN A 64 -37.86 -4.46 15.87
CA GLN A 64 -37.53 -3.11 15.45
C GLN A 64 -36.57 -2.48 16.47
N ALA A 65 -35.29 -2.56 16.13
CA ALA A 65 -34.11 -1.93 16.74
C ALA A 65 -33.85 -2.17 18.24
N GLY A 66 -32.81 -2.97 18.53
CA GLY A 66 -32.10 -3.00 19.81
C GLY A 66 -32.21 -4.31 20.60
N VAL A 67 -32.79 -5.36 20.02
CA VAL A 67 -32.88 -6.70 20.63
C VAL A 67 -32.19 -7.69 19.70
N PRO A 68 -31.01 -8.23 20.06
CA PRO A 68 -30.28 -9.16 19.20
C PRO A 68 -31.15 -10.35 18.74
N PRO A 69 -30.90 -10.92 17.55
CA PRO A 69 -31.53 -12.18 17.16
C PRO A 69 -31.20 -13.28 18.19
N GLY A 70 -32.21 -14.02 18.62
CA GLY A 70 -32.03 -15.03 19.67
C GLY A 70 -33.33 -15.66 20.15
N THR A 71 -33.19 -16.75 20.89
CA THR A 71 -34.29 -17.37 21.61
C THR A 71 -34.36 -16.77 23.01
N TYR A 72 -35.48 -16.14 23.31
CA TYR A 72 -35.79 -15.55 24.59
C TYR A 72 -36.80 -16.43 25.33
N VAL A 73 -36.74 -16.45 26.65
CA VAL A 73 -37.76 -17.11 27.47
C VAL A 73 -38.72 -16.03 27.95
N GLY A 74 -39.97 -16.10 27.50
CA GLY A 74 -41.06 -15.27 28.03
C GLY A 74 -41.79 -16.03 29.13
N THR A 75 -41.92 -15.42 30.30
CA THR A 75 -42.68 -16.01 31.41
C THR A 75 -44.10 -15.44 31.41
N ILE A 76 -45.10 -16.31 31.45
CA ILE A 76 -46.52 -15.98 31.52
C ILE A 76 -46.95 -16.06 32.99
N TYR A 77 -47.53 -14.98 33.51
CA TYR A 77 -48.15 -14.96 34.83
C TYR A 77 -49.68 -15.01 34.70
N ASP A 78 -50.33 -15.98 35.35
CA ASP A 78 -51.78 -15.95 35.56
C ASP A 78 -52.11 -15.02 36.74
N ALA A 79 -52.89 -13.97 36.49
CA ALA A 79 -53.30 -12.97 37.49
C ALA A 79 -54.52 -13.38 38.33
N SER A 80 -54.84 -14.67 38.41
CA SER A 80 -55.89 -15.21 39.27
C SER A 80 -55.58 -14.96 40.78
N PRO A 81 -56.56 -14.62 41.64
CA PRO A 81 -56.31 -14.28 43.06
C PRO A 81 -55.95 -15.46 43.98
N ALA A 82 -55.65 -16.65 43.46
CA ALA A 82 -55.33 -17.82 44.27
C ALA A 82 -53.83 -17.85 44.63
N ALA A 83 -53.52 -18.26 45.86
CA ALA A 83 -52.25 -18.09 46.56
C ALA A 83 -51.00 -18.82 45.99
N PHE A 84 -50.99 -19.19 44.71
CA PHE A 84 -49.82 -19.72 44.01
C PHE A 84 -49.85 -19.22 42.55
N PRO A 85 -48.96 -18.29 42.12
CA PRO A 85 -48.86 -17.94 40.72
C PRO A 85 -48.33 -19.15 39.96
N SER A 86 -49.16 -19.79 39.13
CA SER A 86 -48.67 -20.71 38.11
C SER A 86 -47.99 -19.89 37.03
N PHE A 87 -46.70 -20.16 36.79
CA PHE A 87 -45.95 -19.59 35.69
C PHE A 87 -45.81 -20.64 34.58
N ASP A 88 -46.06 -20.23 33.34
CA ASP A 88 -45.71 -21.02 32.17
C ASP A 88 -44.63 -20.28 31.38
N THR A 89 -43.69 -21.00 30.77
CA THR A 89 -42.58 -20.40 30.03
C THR A 89 -42.71 -20.75 28.56
N VAL A 90 -42.81 -19.72 27.71
CA VAL A 90 -42.90 -19.89 26.26
C VAL A 90 -41.61 -19.42 25.60
N PRO A 91 -40.99 -20.24 24.72
CA PRO A 91 -39.85 -19.80 23.93
C PRO A 91 -40.30 -18.78 22.88
N LEU A 92 -39.67 -17.61 22.88
CA LEU A 92 -39.88 -16.55 21.89
C LEU A 92 -38.67 -16.48 20.96
N VAL A 93 -38.86 -16.68 19.66
CA VAL A 93 -37.77 -16.59 18.68
C VAL A 93 -37.81 -15.22 18.01
N VAL A 94 -36.79 -14.39 18.27
CA VAL A 94 -36.60 -13.11 17.58
C VAL A 94 -35.75 -13.37 16.34
N ASN A 95 -36.38 -13.27 15.16
CA ASN A 95 -35.69 -13.40 13.89
C ASN A 95 -35.00 -12.09 13.51
N PRO A 96 -33.84 -12.15 12.82
CA PRO A 96 -33.22 -10.95 12.27
C PRO A 96 -34.19 -10.25 11.30
N PRO A 97 -34.10 -8.91 11.16
CA PRO A 97 -34.92 -8.19 10.20
C PRO A 97 -34.70 -8.76 8.78
N PRO A 98 -35.75 -8.82 7.94
CA PRO A 98 -35.61 -9.31 6.59
C PRO A 98 -34.57 -8.46 5.85
N ALA A 99 -33.56 -9.13 5.28
CA ALA A 99 -32.54 -8.46 4.48
C ALA A 99 -33.19 -7.77 3.28
N ILE A 100 -32.94 -6.47 3.13
CA ILE A 100 -33.34 -5.71 1.95
C ILE A 100 -32.21 -5.87 0.95
N TYR A 101 -32.45 -6.69 -0.06
CA TYR A 101 -31.52 -6.96 -1.14
C TYR A 101 -31.47 -5.78 -2.12
N GLY A 102 -30.27 -5.33 -2.44
CA GLY A 102 -30.01 -4.28 -3.43
C GLY A 102 -28.57 -3.83 -3.41
N CYS A 103 -28.17 -2.96 -4.34
CA CYS A 103 -26.80 -2.50 -4.39
C CYS A 103 -26.45 -1.61 -3.18
N THR A 104 -25.52 -2.07 -2.34
CA THR A 104 -25.05 -1.34 -1.14
C THR A 104 -23.82 -0.45 -1.40
N ASP A 105 -23.25 -0.50 -2.61
CA ASP A 105 -22.07 0.29 -2.97
C ASP A 105 -22.48 1.70 -3.44
N ARG A 106 -22.09 2.73 -2.66
CA ARG A 106 -22.39 4.15 -2.95
C ARG A 106 -21.81 4.66 -4.27
N ALA A 107 -20.84 3.98 -4.86
CA ALA A 107 -20.25 4.37 -6.13
C ALA A 107 -20.82 3.58 -7.33
N ALA A 108 -21.90 2.82 -7.15
CA ALA A 108 -22.69 2.25 -8.23
C ALA A 108 -23.78 3.23 -8.69
N THR A 109 -24.15 3.18 -9.98
CA THR A 109 -25.21 4.03 -10.55
C THR A 109 -26.60 3.65 -10.04
N ASN A 110 -26.79 2.43 -9.55
CA ASN A 110 -28.03 1.91 -8.97
C ASN A 110 -27.93 1.69 -7.45
N TYR A 111 -27.09 2.46 -6.75
CA TYR A 111 -27.01 2.41 -5.29
C TYR A 111 -28.38 2.58 -4.63
N GLN A 112 -28.70 1.68 -3.71
CA GLN A 112 -29.94 1.70 -2.94
C GLN A 112 -29.62 1.88 -1.45
N GLY A 113 -29.81 3.10 -0.93
CA GLY A 113 -29.50 3.43 0.47
C GLY A 113 -30.34 2.70 1.53
N THR A 114 -31.41 2.01 1.13
CA THR A 114 -32.23 1.16 1.99
C THR A 114 -31.81 -0.31 1.98
N ALA A 115 -30.88 -0.71 1.10
CA ALA A 115 -30.41 -2.09 1.04
C ALA A 115 -29.53 -2.42 2.25
N THR A 116 -29.82 -3.53 2.90
CA THR A 116 -29.06 -4.06 4.05
C THR A 116 -28.19 -5.26 3.67
N ALA A 117 -28.40 -5.84 2.47
CA ALA A 117 -27.58 -6.89 1.90
C ALA A 117 -27.33 -6.64 0.41
N ASP A 118 -26.08 -6.79 -0.03
CA ASP A 118 -25.69 -6.66 -1.44
C ASP A 118 -26.17 -7.87 -2.25
N ASP A 119 -27.01 -7.63 -3.26
CA ASP A 119 -27.52 -8.66 -4.17
C ASP A 119 -26.63 -8.87 -5.40
N GLY A 120 -25.57 -8.08 -5.55
CA GLY A 120 -24.67 -8.13 -6.71
C GLY A 120 -25.22 -7.45 -7.95
N SER A 121 -26.35 -6.74 -7.86
CA SER A 121 -26.94 -5.99 -8.97
C SER A 121 -26.20 -4.70 -9.31
N CYS A 122 -25.16 -4.33 -8.54
CA CYS A 122 -24.45 -3.07 -8.70
C CYS A 122 -23.94 -2.86 -10.14
N VAL A 123 -24.46 -1.81 -10.77
CA VAL A 123 -24.07 -1.33 -12.10
C VAL A 123 -23.11 -0.18 -11.92
N TYR A 124 -22.00 -0.23 -12.67
CA TYR A 124 -21.01 0.83 -12.68
C TYR A 124 -20.90 1.37 -14.10
N THR A 125 -20.94 2.68 -14.25
CA THR A 125 -20.58 3.30 -15.52
C THR A 125 -19.12 2.96 -15.82
N PRO A 126 -18.79 2.49 -17.03
CA PRO A 126 -17.40 2.28 -17.40
C PRO A 126 -16.64 3.59 -17.21
N PRO A 127 -15.42 3.56 -16.64
CA PRO A 127 -14.65 4.77 -16.46
C PRO A 127 -14.45 5.44 -17.81
N ALA A 128 -14.58 6.77 -17.85
CA ALA A 128 -14.20 7.55 -19.02
C ALA A 128 -12.77 7.16 -19.44
N PRO A 129 -12.44 7.17 -20.75
CA PRO A 129 -11.09 6.85 -21.20
C PRO A 129 -10.09 7.71 -20.43
N ALA A 130 -9.14 7.04 -19.76
CA ALA A 130 -8.21 7.73 -18.88
C ALA A 130 -7.49 8.85 -19.65
N PRO A 131 -7.40 10.07 -19.06
CA PRO A 131 -6.69 11.18 -19.70
C PRO A 131 -5.27 10.76 -20.02
N ALA A 132 -4.71 11.27 -21.12
CA ALA A 132 -3.35 10.94 -21.52
C ALA A 132 -2.38 11.31 -20.39
N PHE A 133 -1.69 10.30 -19.87
CA PHE A 133 -0.82 10.39 -18.70
C PHE A 133 0.60 10.00 -19.11
N PHE A 134 1.57 10.88 -18.83
CA PHE A 134 2.98 10.66 -19.09
C PHE A 134 3.78 11.32 -17.97
N ASP A 135 4.29 10.51 -17.05
CA ASP A 135 5.09 10.95 -15.92
C ASP A 135 6.43 10.20 -15.93
N VAL A 136 7.49 10.90 -15.54
CA VAL A 136 8.84 10.35 -15.50
C VAL A 136 9.32 10.50 -14.05
N PRO A 137 9.50 9.39 -13.30
CA PRO A 137 9.82 9.44 -11.88
C PRO A 137 11.06 10.30 -11.61
N PRO A 138 11.02 11.19 -10.60
CA PRO A 138 12.14 12.06 -10.27
C PRO A 138 13.32 11.30 -9.64
N LEU A 139 13.03 10.17 -8.98
CA LEU A 139 13.99 9.34 -8.28
C LEU A 139 14.49 8.21 -9.18
N GLN A 140 15.24 8.59 -10.21
CA GLN A 140 16.03 7.70 -11.05
C GLN A 140 17.39 8.34 -11.35
N ALA A 141 18.26 7.64 -12.09
CA ALA A 141 19.63 8.09 -12.36
C ALA A 141 19.67 9.49 -12.97
N LEU A 142 18.89 9.71 -14.03
CA LEU A 142 18.77 10.99 -14.73
C LEU A 142 17.49 11.73 -14.32
N ARG A 143 17.53 13.06 -14.26
CA ARG A 143 16.36 13.91 -14.05
C ARG A 143 15.78 14.33 -15.41
N PHE A 144 14.51 14.05 -15.64
CA PHE A 144 13.84 14.44 -16.88
C PHE A 144 12.94 15.65 -16.66
N ALA A 145 12.87 16.52 -17.68
CA ALA A 145 11.85 17.54 -17.81
C ALA A 145 10.92 17.17 -18.97
N VAL A 146 9.63 17.09 -18.70
CA VAL A 146 8.61 16.86 -19.73
C VAL A 146 8.48 18.14 -20.56
N ARG A 147 8.66 18.01 -21.88
CA ARG A 147 8.37 19.05 -22.86
C ARG A 147 6.93 18.92 -23.31
N ASP A 148 6.12 19.86 -22.87
CA ASP A 148 4.84 20.11 -23.52
C ASP A 148 5.13 20.88 -24.83
N LEU A 149 4.53 20.45 -25.94
CA LEU A 149 4.72 20.98 -27.30
C LEU A 149 4.46 22.51 -27.39
N PRO A 150 4.89 23.20 -28.47
CA PRO A 150 5.50 24.53 -28.42
C PRO A 150 4.60 25.62 -27.84
N GLY A 151 5.15 26.39 -26.90
CA GLY A 151 4.46 27.50 -26.21
C GLY A 151 4.08 27.19 -24.76
N ALA A 152 4.35 25.97 -24.26
CA ALA A 152 4.15 25.65 -22.86
C ALA A 152 5.21 26.35 -21.99
N GLU A 153 4.77 27.34 -21.22
CA GLU A 153 5.53 27.86 -20.09
C GLU A 153 5.64 26.75 -19.03
N PHE A 154 6.88 26.37 -18.77
CA PHE A 154 7.36 25.55 -17.68
C PHE A 154 6.73 25.98 -16.32
N PRO A 155 5.77 25.22 -15.75
CA PRO A 155 4.84 25.74 -14.72
C PRO A 155 5.40 25.80 -13.29
N GLY A 156 6.72 25.86 -13.09
CA GLY A 156 7.30 25.92 -11.74
C GLY A 156 8.77 26.34 -11.67
N PRO A 157 9.29 26.65 -10.46
CA PRO A 157 10.70 26.98 -10.25
C PRO A 157 11.66 25.86 -10.67
N ASP A 158 11.21 24.60 -10.64
CA ASP A 158 11.91 23.39 -11.09
C ASP A 158 12.03 23.26 -12.61
N ALA A 159 11.32 24.11 -13.35
CA ALA A 159 11.11 23.95 -14.78
C ALA A 159 12.10 24.82 -15.61
N GLN A 160 13.07 25.43 -14.92
CA GLN A 160 14.28 26.01 -15.48
C GLN A 160 15.33 24.90 -15.65
N LEU A 161 15.29 24.23 -16.79
CA LEU A 161 16.14 23.09 -17.16
C LEU A 161 17.61 23.30 -16.74
N PHE A 162 18.02 22.61 -15.67
CA PHE A 162 19.38 22.24 -15.30
C PHE A 162 20.44 23.33 -15.05
N CYS A 163 20.12 24.62 -15.23
CA CYS A 163 20.81 25.80 -14.68
C CYS A 163 20.22 27.16 -15.15
N GLU A 164 18.95 27.24 -15.58
CA GLU A 164 18.44 28.48 -16.19
C GLU A 164 18.14 29.61 -15.17
N GLN A 165 18.22 29.33 -13.86
CA GLN A 165 18.07 30.35 -12.82
C GLN A 165 19.33 31.22 -12.75
N ALA A 166 19.39 32.25 -13.60
CA ALA A 166 20.31 33.34 -13.41
C ALA A 166 19.84 34.18 -12.22
N ARG A 167 20.58 34.18 -11.11
CA ARG A 167 20.32 35.14 -10.03
C ARG A 167 20.62 36.56 -10.53
N PRO A 168 19.88 37.59 -10.07
CA PRO A 168 20.23 38.98 -10.39
C PRO A 168 21.70 39.26 -10.09
N GLY A 169 22.48 39.61 -11.12
CA GLY A 169 23.93 39.86 -11.01
C GLY A 169 24.86 38.71 -11.48
N GLN A 170 24.32 37.56 -11.86
CA GLN A 170 25.12 36.43 -12.37
C GLN A 170 25.39 36.57 -13.88
N GLN A 171 26.64 36.86 -14.26
CA GLN A 171 27.03 37.08 -15.67
C GLN A 171 27.24 35.79 -16.48
N VAL A 172 27.54 34.65 -15.83
CA VAL A 172 27.83 33.37 -16.50
C VAL A 172 26.99 32.25 -15.92
N ARG A 173 26.39 31.45 -16.81
CA ARG A 173 25.55 30.29 -16.50
C ARG A 173 26.42 29.04 -16.32
N PRO A 174 26.49 28.43 -15.13
CA PRO A 174 27.26 27.21 -14.95
C PRO A 174 26.43 26.02 -15.42
N LEU A 175 26.91 25.36 -16.46
CA LEU A 175 26.34 24.14 -17.00
C LEU A 175 26.89 22.95 -16.21
N PHE A 176 26.01 22.15 -15.62
CA PHE A 176 26.39 20.90 -14.98
C PHE A 176 26.18 19.73 -15.94
N TYR A 177 27.20 18.89 -16.12
CA TYR A 177 27.11 17.65 -16.86
C TYR A 177 27.11 16.48 -15.90
N GLN A 178 26.02 15.71 -15.89
CA GLN A 178 25.90 14.51 -15.07
C GLN A 178 26.92 13.47 -15.54
N PRO A 179 27.90 13.05 -14.71
CA PRO A 179 28.90 12.09 -15.13
C PRO A 179 28.28 10.70 -15.32
N VAL A 180 28.60 10.06 -16.42
CA VAL A 180 28.21 8.68 -16.76
C VAL A 180 29.45 7.95 -17.29
N ALA A 181 29.85 6.85 -16.67
CA ALA A 181 30.91 6.01 -17.19
C ALA A 181 30.36 5.05 -18.27
N GLN A 182 31.19 4.65 -19.23
CA GLN A 182 30.82 3.65 -20.24
C GLN A 182 30.38 2.32 -19.62
N ALA A 183 30.88 1.98 -18.42
CA ALA A 183 30.50 0.79 -17.68
C ALA A 183 29.20 0.95 -16.86
N ASP A 184 28.63 2.16 -16.77
CA ASP A 184 27.40 2.40 -16.02
C ASP A 184 26.18 1.90 -16.80
N GLN A 185 25.27 1.22 -16.11
CA GLN A 185 23.97 0.83 -16.67
C GLN A 185 22.96 1.94 -16.40
N VAL A 186 22.74 2.80 -17.40
CA VAL A 186 21.75 3.88 -17.29
C VAL A 186 20.35 3.30 -17.50
N ARG A 187 19.66 3.00 -16.40
CA ARG A 187 18.27 2.53 -16.40
C ARG A 187 17.31 3.72 -16.32
N VAL A 188 16.23 3.66 -17.10
CA VAL A 188 15.16 4.65 -17.10
C VAL A 188 13.82 3.96 -16.84
N GLN A 189 12.93 4.64 -16.11
CA GLN A 189 11.55 4.21 -15.87
C GLN A 189 10.59 5.32 -16.28
N VAL A 190 9.46 4.97 -16.89
CA VAL A 190 8.40 5.90 -17.30
C VAL A 190 7.05 5.32 -16.91
N LEU A 191 6.19 6.17 -16.34
CA LEU A 191 4.83 5.81 -15.97
C LEU A 191 3.87 6.46 -16.97
N THR A 192 3.21 5.67 -17.80
CA THR A 192 2.39 6.24 -18.85
C THR A 192 1.31 5.29 -19.36
N ASN A 193 0.17 5.84 -19.76
CA ASN A 193 -0.89 5.10 -20.46
C ASN A 193 -0.76 5.16 -21.99
N TYR A 194 0.41 5.54 -22.49
CA TYR A 194 0.73 5.55 -23.91
C TYR A 194 1.09 4.13 -24.36
N SER A 195 0.76 3.83 -25.61
CA SER A 195 0.92 2.48 -26.17
C SER A 195 2.34 2.15 -26.62
N ALA A 196 3.21 3.16 -26.76
CA ALA A 196 4.62 2.96 -27.08
C ALA A 196 5.47 4.07 -26.49
N VAL A 197 6.61 3.68 -25.90
CA VAL A 197 7.61 4.58 -25.32
C VAL A 197 8.99 4.22 -25.85
N ALA A 198 9.79 5.23 -26.22
CA ALA A 198 11.15 5.04 -26.72
C ALA A 198 12.10 6.08 -26.16
N ALA A 199 13.35 5.67 -25.92
CA ALA A 199 14.46 6.53 -25.55
C ALA A 199 15.40 6.75 -26.74
N SER A 200 15.72 8.00 -27.05
CA SER A 200 16.72 8.37 -28.04
C SER A 200 17.91 9.04 -27.36
N LEU A 201 19.11 8.64 -27.72
CA LEU A 201 20.33 9.35 -27.34
C LEU A 201 20.58 10.45 -28.37
N LEU A 202 20.88 11.66 -27.91
CA LEU A 202 21.24 12.79 -28.75
C LEU A 202 22.60 13.32 -28.32
N VAL A 203 23.39 13.81 -29.26
CA VAL A 203 24.55 14.65 -28.92
C VAL A 203 24.01 15.92 -28.25
N HIS A 204 24.64 16.39 -27.17
CA HIS A 204 24.18 17.61 -26.50
C HIS A 204 24.30 18.82 -27.46
N GLY A 205 23.16 19.45 -27.77
CA GLY A 205 23.07 20.52 -28.79
C GLY A 205 23.13 20.02 -30.24
N GLY A 206 23.07 18.70 -30.46
CA GLY A 206 23.14 18.06 -31.77
C GLY A 206 21.99 17.09 -32.06
N GLY A 207 22.20 16.22 -33.05
CA GLY A 207 21.21 15.25 -33.52
C GLY A 207 21.21 13.90 -32.77
N PRO A 208 20.30 13.00 -33.13
CA PRO A 208 20.21 11.66 -32.56
C PRO A 208 21.42 10.79 -32.91
N VAL A 209 21.74 9.85 -32.02
CA VAL A 209 22.84 8.90 -32.12
C VAL A 209 22.27 7.49 -32.07
N GLY A 210 22.39 6.77 -33.18
CA GLY A 210 21.82 5.43 -33.32
C GLY A 210 20.28 5.44 -33.41
N ALA A 211 19.70 4.23 -33.36
CA ALA A 211 18.26 4.06 -33.37
C ALA A 211 17.67 4.25 -31.96
N PRO A 212 16.43 4.75 -31.84
CA PRO A 212 15.72 4.79 -30.55
C PRO A 212 15.61 3.41 -29.92
N VAL A 213 15.83 3.33 -28.61
CA VAL A 213 15.63 2.13 -27.80
C VAL A 213 14.17 2.10 -27.35
N ALA A 214 13.40 1.12 -27.79
CA ALA A 214 12.05 0.91 -27.28
C ALA A 214 12.10 0.49 -25.80
N LEU A 215 11.31 1.15 -24.95
CA LEU A 215 11.15 0.71 -23.57
C LEU A 215 10.25 -0.52 -23.54
N GLN A 216 10.55 -1.44 -22.63
CA GLN A 216 9.73 -2.61 -22.37
C GLN A 216 8.70 -2.29 -21.31
N GLN A 217 7.44 -2.62 -21.57
CA GLN A 217 6.40 -2.57 -20.55
C GLN A 217 6.63 -3.71 -19.56
N VAL A 218 7.09 -3.39 -18.35
CA VAL A 218 7.43 -4.36 -17.30
C VAL A 218 6.28 -4.61 -16.33
N LEU A 219 5.37 -3.65 -16.21
CA LEU A 219 4.18 -3.78 -15.38
C LEU A 219 3.01 -3.08 -16.05
N THR A 220 1.89 -3.79 -16.13
CA THR A 220 0.62 -3.28 -16.64
C THR A 220 -0.27 -2.95 -15.45
N LEU A 221 -0.55 -1.66 -15.22
CA LEU A 221 -1.62 -1.25 -14.31
C LEU A 221 -2.78 -0.78 -15.19
N GLU A 222 -3.40 -1.71 -15.91
CA GLU A 222 -4.52 -1.41 -16.81
C GLU A 222 -5.83 -1.16 -16.02
N GLY A 223 -6.65 -0.25 -16.56
CA GLY A 223 -8.10 -0.30 -16.32
C GLY A 223 -8.71 -1.45 -17.13
N ILE A 224 -9.67 -2.17 -16.56
CA ILE A 224 -10.32 -3.39 -17.09
C ILE A 224 -9.31 -4.39 -17.68
N ALA A 225 -8.71 -5.21 -16.81
CA ALA A 225 -7.81 -6.28 -17.25
C ALA A 225 -8.56 -7.46 -17.90
N ALA A 226 -7.83 -8.20 -18.75
CA ALA A 226 -8.32 -9.44 -19.35
C ALA A 226 -8.77 -10.45 -18.26
N PRO A 227 -9.86 -11.22 -18.49
CA PRO A 227 -10.35 -12.16 -17.50
C PRO A 227 -9.29 -13.22 -17.17
N VAL A 228 -8.97 -13.38 -15.88
CA VAL A 228 -8.04 -14.38 -15.36
C VAL A 228 -8.84 -15.53 -14.73
N ALA A 229 -8.44 -16.77 -15.00
CA ALA A 229 -9.06 -17.94 -14.37
C ALA A 229 -8.76 -17.96 -12.86
N VAL A 230 -9.82 -18.05 -12.05
CA VAL A 230 -9.73 -18.02 -10.58
C VAL A 230 -10.49 -19.18 -9.96
N VAL A 231 -10.08 -19.55 -8.74
CA VAL A 231 -10.80 -20.50 -7.88
C VAL A 231 -11.36 -19.73 -6.70
N LEU A 232 -12.61 -20.06 -6.35
CA LEU A 232 -13.29 -19.51 -5.20
C LEU A 232 -13.34 -20.53 -4.07
N SER A 233 -13.14 -20.08 -2.85
CA SER A 233 -13.33 -20.87 -1.64
C SER A 233 -13.97 -20.00 -0.55
N GLN A 234 -14.32 -20.58 0.59
CA GLN A 234 -14.73 -19.80 1.75
C GLN A 234 -13.50 -19.34 2.54
N ASP A 235 -13.50 -18.07 2.94
CA ASP A 235 -12.57 -17.55 3.94
C ASP A 235 -13.04 -17.95 5.35
N LEU A 236 -12.17 -18.59 6.12
CA LEU A 236 -12.53 -19.15 7.42
C LEU A 236 -12.70 -18.09 8.52
N ALA A 237 -12.07 -16.92 8.37
CA ALA A 237 -12.12 -15.85 9.36
C ALA A 237 -13.39 -14.99 9.22
N SER A 238 -13.78 -14.66 7.98
CA SER A 238 -14.90 -13.78 7.69
C SER A 238 -16.16 -14.50 7.18
N GLY A 239 -16.04 -15.77 6.77
CA GLY A 239 -17.11 -16.50 6.09
C GLY A 239 -17.37 -16.05 4.65
N ASN A 240 -16.62 -15.05 4.16
CA ASN A 240 -16.77 -14.46 2.85
C ASN A 240 -16.06 -15.26 1.74
N THR A 241 -16.23 -14.84 0.48
CA THR A 241 -15.55 -15.48 -0.66
C THR A 241 -14.06 -15.14 -0.66
N ARG A 242 -13.23 -16.18 -0.61
CA ARG A 242 -11.80 -16.15 -0.96
C ARG A 242 -11.64 -16.39 -2.46
N LEU A 243 -10.82 -15.57 -3.12
CA LEU A 243 -10.48 -15.67 -4.54
C LEU A 243 -8.97 -15.86 -4.69
N ALA A 244 -8.55 -16.93 -5.37
CA ALA A 244 -7.16 -17.25 -5.66
C ALA A 244 -6.95 -17.62 -7.14
N ALA A 245 -5.71 -17.61 -7.61
CA ALA A 245 -5.37 -17.98 -8.99
C ALA A 245 -5.67 -19.47 -9.25
N ALA A 246 -6.31 -19.80 -10.38
CA ALA A 246 -6.67 -21.20 -10.67
C ALA A 246 -5.46 -22.10 -10.92
N ALA A 247 -4.33 -21.54 -11.36
CA ALA A 247 -3.09 -22.28 -11.58
C ALA A 247 -2.25 -22.46 -10.29
N GLY A 248 -2.70 -21.94 -9.14
CA GLY A 248 -1.84 -21.68 -7.99
C GLY A 248 -0.86 -20.53 -8.25
N GLY A 249 -0.29 -19.97 -7.19
CA GLY A 249 0.67 -18.87 -7.25
C GLY A 249 0.08 -17.47 -7.11
N ALA A 250 0.91 -16.47 -7.43
CA ALA A 250 0.61 -15.05 -7.20
C ALA A 250 -0.52 -14.54 -8.10
N LEU A 251 -1.41 -13.73 -7.52
CA LEU A 251 -2.42 -13.01 -8.30
C LEU A 251 -1.75 -11.87 -9.08
N PRO A 252 -2.28 -11.50 -10.26
CA PRO A 252 -1.79 -10.33 -10.98
C PRO A 252 -1.77 -9.08 -10.07
N PRO A 253 -0.70 -8.26 -10.10
CA PRO A 253 -0.60 -7.08 -9.22
C PRO A 253 -1.78 -6.11 -9.36
N GLY A 254 -2.34 -5.97 -10.56
CA GLY A 254 -3.53 -5.16 -10.78
C GLY A 254 -4.79 -5.71 -10.10
N LEU A 255 -4.91 -7.04 -9.98
CA LEU A 255 -6.00 -7.69 -9.27
C LEU A 255 -5.81 -7.56 -7.76
N LEU A 256 -4.58 -7.65 -7.25
CA LEU A 256 -4.28 -7.39 -5.84
C LEU A 256 -4.55 -5.94 -5.42
N ALA A 257 -4.32 -4.99 -6.32
CA ALA A 257 -4.49 -3.56 -6.05
C ALA A 257 -5.92 -3.04 -6.33
N THR A 258 -6.84 -3.87 -6.82
CA THR A 258 -8.18 -3.41 -7.15
C THR A 258 -9.10 -3.34 -5.94
N GLY A 259 -9.96 -2.32 -5.90
CA GLY A 259 -11.08 -2.27 -4.95
C GLY A 259 -12.28 -3.11 -5.41
N ARG A 260 -12.33 -3.54 -6.69
CA ARG A 260 -13.50 -4.22 -7.27
C ARG A 260 -13.13 -5.25 -8.33
N VAL A 261 -13.77 -6.41 -8.24
CA VAL A 261 -13.60 -7.53 -9.17
C VAL A 261 -14.94 -7.86 -9.80
N VAL A 262 -14.98 -8.00 -11.12
CA VAL A 262 -16.12 -8.54 -11.87
C VAL A 262 -15.82 -9.99 -12.19
N LEU A 263 -16.60 -10.89 -11.60
CA LEU A 263 -16.56 -12.31 -11.88
C LEU A 263 -17.51 -12.64 -13.03
N ALA A 264 -17.10 -13.60 -13.87
CA ALA A 264 -17.93 -14.19 -14.91
C ALA A 264 -17.92 -15.72 -14.78
N GLY A 265 -18.99 -16.37 -15.27
CA GLY A 265 -19.18 -17.82 -15.17
C GLY A 265 -20.06 -18.20 -13.98
N ALA A 266 -19.65 -19.23 -13.23
CA ALA A 266 -20.47 -19.85 -12.17
C ALA A 266 -20.79 -18.93 -10.98
N ALA A 267 -20.02 -17.87 -10.78
CA ALA A 267 -20.20 -16.87 -9.73
C ALA A 267 -20.28 -15.45 -10.31
N ALA A 268 -21.01 -15.28 -11.41
CA ALA A 268 -21.06 -14.02 -12.12
C ALA A 268 -21.59 -12.87 -11.24
N GLY A 269 -20.92 -11.72 -11.31
CA GLY A 269 -21.34 -10.51 -10.59
C GLY A 269 -20.16 -9.62 -10.23
N THR A 270 -20.47 -8.42 -9.73
CA THR A 270 -19.44 -7.48 -9.25
C THR A 270 -19.26 -7.61 -7.76
N TYR A 271 -18.02 -7.72 -7.32
CA TYR A 271 -17.62 -7.90 -5.94
C TYR A 271 -16.69 -6.77 -5.52
N ARG A 272 -16.83 -6.33 -4.27
CA ARG A 272 -15.88 -5.40 -3.65
C ARG A 272 -14.82 -6.22 -2.93
N VAL A 273 -13.55 -5.82 -3.08
CA VAL A 273 -12.43 -6.41 -2.33
C VAL A 273 -12.42 -5.81 -0.93
N THR A 274 -12.45 -6.66 0.10
CA THR A 274 -12.41 -6.26 1.50
C THR A 274 -11.04 -6.42 2.13
N ALA A 275 -10.24 -7.36 1.60
CA ALA A 275 -8.85 -7.55 2.00
C ALA A 275 -8.04 -8.18 0.85
N ALA A 276 -6.76 -7.87 0.77
CA ALA A 276 -5.78 -8.57 -0.04
C ALA A 276 -4.77 -9.21 0.92
N VAL A 277 -4.59 -10.52 0.82
CA VAL A 277 -3.68 -11.28 1.67
C VAL A 277 -2.56 -11.84 0.79
N PRO A 278 -1.34 -11.27 0.87
CA PRO A 278 -0.19 -11.81 0.18
C PRO A 278 0.21 -13.15 0.81
N GLY A 279 0.64 -14.09 -0.03
CA GLY A 279 1.15 -15.39 0.39
C GLY A 279 2.42 -15.25 1.20
N THR A 280 2.48 -15.88 2.38
CA THR A 280 3.71 -15.98 3.17
C THR A 280 4.47 -17.27 2.83
N VAL A 281 5.77 -17.31 3.17
CA VAL A 281 6.75 -18.37 2.81
C VAL A 281 6.33 -19.79 3.25
N VAL A 282 5.30 -19.92 4.08
CA VAL A 282 4.73 -21.20 4.53
C VAL A 282 3.36 -21.43 3.85
N ALA A 283 3.40 -21.62 2.53
CA ALA A 283 2.39 -22.31 1.73
C ALA A 283 0.95 -21.76 1.72
N LEU A 284 0.74 -20.49 1.36
CA LEU A 284 -0.54 -20.04 0.82
C LEU A 284 -0.34 -19.18 -0.42
N ASP A 285 -1.10 -19.48 -1.48
CA ASP A 285 -1.25 -18.60 -2.64
C ASP A 285 -1.82 -17.24 -2.23
N ASP A 286 -1.41 -16.18 -2.92
CA ASP A 286 -2.05 -14.86 -2.80
C ASP A 286 -3.56 -15.00 -2.97
N TYR A 287 -4.33 -14.34 -2.10
CA TYR A 287 -5.77 -14.34 -2.24
C TYR A 287 -6.43 -13.02 -1.86
N LEU A 288 -7.58 -12.78 -2.49
CA LEU A 288 -8.48 -11.69 -2.15
C LEU A 288 -9.64 -12.21 -1.32
N VAL A 289 -10.11 -11.39 -0.38
CA VAL A 289 -11.39 -11.59 0.31
C VAL A 289 -12.40 -10.62 -0.31
N LEU A 290 -13.54 -11.14 -0.76
CA LEU A 290 -14.62 -10.37 -1.37
C LEU A 290 -15.73 -10.06 -0.35
N ASN A 291 -16.56 -9.06 -0.63
CA ASN A 291 -17.59 -8.57 0.31
C ASN A 291 -18.80 -9.51 0.53
N ARG A 292 -18.89 -10.64 -0.18
CA ARG A 292 -20.06 -11.53 -0.15
C ARG A 292 -19.64 -12.97 0.13
N PRO A 293 -20.44 -13.76 0.87
CA PRO A 293 -20.19 -15.19 1.07
C PRO A 293 -20.31 -15.97 -0.24
N TRP A 294 -19.47 -16.98 -0.38
CA TRP A 294 -19.48 -17.85 -1.54
C TRP A 294 -20.57 -18.92 -1.36
N ALA A 295 -21.57 -18.92 -2.25
CA ALA A 295 -22.40 -20.10 -2.45
C ALA A 295 -21.63 -21.05 -3.37
N ALA A 296 -21.35 -22.27 -2.92
CA ALA A 296 -20.60 -23.24 -3.72
C ALA A 296 -21.37 -23.55 -5.02
N VAL A 297 -20.89 -23.02 -6.14
CA VAL A 297 -21.43 -23.30 -7.48
C VAL A 297 -20.33 -23.96 -8.31
N ALA A 298 -20.63 -25.13 -8.86
CA ALA A 298 -19.71 -25.82 -9.75
C ALA A 298 -19.60 -25.08 -11.10
N GLY A 299 -18.38 -24.82 -11.54
CA GLY A 299 -18.10 -24.29 -12.88
C GLY A 299 -16.89 -23.35 -12.91
N ASN A 300 -16.46 -23.02 -14.12
CA ASN A 300 -15.32 -22.12 -14.32
C ASN A 300 -15.69 -20.68 -13.92
N VAL A 301 -14.76 -20.02 -13.22
CA VAL A 301 -14.88 -18.61 -12.85
C VAL A 301 -13.70 -17.85 -13.43
N THR A 302 -13.98 -16.70 -14.03
CA THR A 302 -12.93 -15.76 -14.45
C THR A 302 -13.14 -14.44 -13.75
N ALA A 303 -12.04 -13.79 -13.37
CA ALA A 303 -12.02 -12.49 -12.71
C ALA A 303 -11.46 -11.44 -13.67
N SER A 304 -12.22 -10.37 -13.86
CA SER A 304 -11.76 -9.13 -14.47
C SER A 304 -11.84 -8.02 -13.42
N TRP A 305 -11.02 -6.99 -13.53
CA TRP A 305 -10.97 -5.93 -12.52
C TRP A 305 -10.64 -4.60 -13.15
N THR A 306 -11.05 -3.53 -12.48
CA THR A 306 -10.69 -2.16 -12.88
C THR A 306 -9.92 -1.51 -11.75
N LEU A 307 -8.77 -0.93 -12.04
CA LEU A 307 -8.06 -0.11 -11.06
C LEU A 307 -8.80 1.22 -10.86
N GLN A 308 -9.01 1.64 -9.61
CA GLN A 308 -9.50 2.97 -9.28
C GLN A 308 -8.32 3.96 -9.37
N GLY A 309 -7.91 4.28 -10.59
CA GLY A 309 -6.85 5.26 -10.90
C GLY A 309 -6.66 5.36 -12.40
N PRO A 310 -5.99 6.41 -12.92
CA PRO A 310 -5.58 6.41 -14.32
C PRO A 310 -4.61 5.25 -14.51
N GLY A 311 -5.09 4.14 -15.09
CA GLY A 311 -4.26 2.98 -15.33
C GLY A 311 -3.02 3.40 -16.13
N TYR A 312 -1.84 3.25 -15.55
CA TYR A 312 -0.57 3.60 -16.18
C TYR A 312 0.32 2.37 -16.26
N ASN A 313 1.01 2.22 -17.37
CA ASN A 313 1.97 1.14 -17.52
C ASN A 313 3.34 1.64 -17.04
N VAL A 314 4.10 0.74 -16.45
CA VAL A 314 5.50 0.97 -16.10
C VAL A 314 6.35 0.48 -17.25
N TRP A 315 7.12 1.39 -17.82
CA TRP A 315 8.01 1.15 -18.95
C TRP A 315 9.46 1.31 -18.50
N GLU A 316 10.33 0.38 -18.85
CA GLU A 316 11.74 0.41 -18.48
C GLU A 316 12.65 0.13 -19.68
N ALA A 317 13.85 0.72 -19.66
CA ALA A 317 14.95 0.34 -20.55
C ALA A 317 16.30 0.59 -19.87
N THR A 318 17.31 -0.13 -20.36
CA THR A 318 18.73 0.17 -20.10
C THR A 318 19.33 0.77 -21.36
N LEU A 319 19.91 1.97 -21.25
CA LEU A 319 20.50 2.67 -22.38
C LEU A 319 21.91 2.15 -22.69
N ALA A 320 22.22 1.96 -23.97
CA ALA A 320 23.53 1.52 -24.42
C ALA A 320 24.52 2.69 -24.49
N VAL A 321 25.28 2.93 -23.41
CA VAL A 321 26.28 4.01 -23.33
C VAL A 321 27.74 3.53 -23.46
N ALA A 322 27.98 2.22 -23.51
CA ALA A 322 29.32 1.64 -23.45
C ALA A 322 30.25 2.04 -24.61
N ALA A 323 29.70 2.28 -25.80
CA ALA A 323 30.46 2.68 -26.99
C ALA A 323 30.53 4.20 -27.20
N LEU A 324 29.97 5.01 -26.29
CA LEU A 324 29.86 6.46 -26.44
C LEU A 324 30.99 7.20 -25.72
N SER A 325 31.40 8.34 -26.26
CA SER A 325 32.30 9.28 -25.59
C SER A 325 31.92 10.71 -25.98
N GLY A 326 31.88 11.62 -25.01
CA GLY A 326 31.49 13.02 -25.24
C GLY A 326 30.26 13.44 -24.43
N TYR A 327 29.51 14.40 -24.97
CA TYR A 327 28.39 15.04 -24.30
C TYR A 327 27.08 14.68 -24.98
N TYR A 328 26.12 14.17 -24.21
CA TYR A 328 24.87 13.64 -24.73
C TYR A 328 23.69 14.10 -23.90
N GLN A 329 22.48 13.86 -24.40
CA GLN A 329 21.22 13.94 -23.68
C GLN A 329 20.35 12.74 -24.07
N VAL A 330 19.46 12.34 -23.18
CA VAL A 330 18.45 11.32 -23.41
C VAL A 330 17.11 12.00 -23.60
N GLN A 331 16.43 11.66 -24.69
CA GLN A 331 15.05 12.05 -24.94
C GLN A 331 14.15 10.83 -24.84
N LEU A 332 13.18 10.90 -23.94
CA LEU A 332 12.07 9.97 -23.88
C LEU A 332 10.95 10.50 -24.76
N SER A 333 10.30 9.62 -25.50
CA SER A 333 9.14 9.94 -26.33
C SER A 333 8.06 8.90 -26.11
N ALA A 334 6.80 9.33 -26.03
CA ALA A 334 5.65 8.47 -25.91
C ALA A 334 4.62 8.80 -26.99
N THR A 335 4.08 7.76 -27.62
CA THR A 335 3.06 7.87 -28.69
C THR A 335 1.81 7.05 -28.35
N ARG A 336 0.64 7.64 -28.62
CA ARG A 336 -0.67 7.03 -28.39
C ARG A 336 -1.64 7.51 -29.47
N ALA A 337 -2.34 6.59 -30.11
CA ALA A 337 -3.36 6.93 -31.09
C ALA A 337 -4.43 7.85 -30.45
N GLY A 338 -4.71 8.99 -31.09
CA GLY A 338 -5.70 9.96 -30.60
C GLY A 338 -5.22 10.89 -29.48
N ALA A 339 -3.94 10.88 -29.11
CA ALA A 339 -3.34 11.83 -28.17
C ALA A 339 -2.07 12.49 -28.76
N PRO A 340 -1.71 13.73 -28.36
CA PRO A 340 -0.46 14.34 -28.79
C PRO A 340 0.74 13.55 -28.24
N ASN A 341 1.80 13.44 -29.04
CA ASN A 341 3.05 12.81 -28.58
C ASN A 341 3.62 13.61 -27.40
N ARG A 342 4.15 12.89 -26.42
CA ARG A 342 4.85 13.49 -25.27
C ARG A 342 6.34 13.24 -25.38
N VAL A 343 7.11 14.21 -24.95
CA VAL A 343 8.58 14.15 -24.97
C VAL A 343 9.09 14.59 -23.61
N ALA A 344 10.12 13.92 -23.09
CA ALA A 344 10.88 14.42 -21.96
C ALA A 344 12.37 14.37 -22.28
N VAL A 345 13.13 15.33 -21.78
CA VAL A 345 14.58 15.41 -22.01
C VAL A 345 15.30 15.48 -20.67
N CYS A 346 16.41 14.76 -20.54
CA CYS A 346 17.21 14.78 -19.31
C CYS A 346 18.24 15.92 -19.26
N GLU A 347 18.87 16.05 -18.11
CA GLU A 347 20.09 16.84 -17.93
C GLU A 347 21.19 16.39 -18.89
N PRO A 348 22.08 17.29 -19.34
CA PRO A 348 23.17 16.87 -20.19
C PRO A 348 24.10 15.92 -19.42
N ILE A 349 24.50 14.84 -20.08
CA ILE A 349 25.39 13.82 -19.53
C ILE A 349 26.76 13.90 -20.19
N GLN A 350 27.82 13.63 -19.43
CA GLN A 350 29.16 13.45 -19.96
C GLN A 350 29.54 11.96 -19.88
N VAL A 351 29.68 11.33 -21.05
CA VAL A 351 30.07 9.92 -21.16
C VAL A 351 31.58 9.81 -21.38
N LYS A 352 32.26 9.07 -20.49
CA LYS A 352 33.70 8.77 -20.55
C LYS A 352 33.96 7.33 -20.14
N ALA A 353 35.11 6.77 -20.50
CA ALA A 353 35.52 5.45 -20.02
C ALA A 353 35.57 5.39 -18.49
N GLN A 354 36.11 6.43 -17.87
CA GLN A 354 36.19 6.57 -16.42
C GLN A 354 36.01 8.04 -16.01
N HIS A 355 35.47 8.24 -14.81
CA HIS A 355 35.37 9.55 -14.17
C HIS A 355 36.09 9.50 -12.81
N PRO A 356 37.34 9.97 -12.72
CA PRO A 356 38.04 10.05 -11.44
C PRO A 356 37.33 11.03 -10.50
N ALA A 357 37.54 10.86 -9.18
CA ALA A 357 36.87 11.68 -8.15
C ALA A 357 35.33 11.66 -8.25
N THR A 358 34.78 10.50 -8.58
CA THR A 358 33.34 10.25 -8.51
C THR A 358 33.03 9.05 -7.64
N VAL A 359 31.84 9.06 -7.07
CA VAL A 359 31.28 7.98 -6.27
C VAL A 359 30.08 7.39 -7.01
N VAL A 360 29.95 6.06 -7.00
CA VAL A 360 28.80 5.37 -7.59
C VAL A 360 27.81 5.03 -6.48
N LEU A 361 26.56 5.42 -6.70
CA LEU A 361 25.43 5.15 -5.82
C LEU A 361 24.45 4.25 -6.58
N ASP A 362 24.28 3.02 -6.11
CA ASP A 362 23.15 2.18 -6.50
C ASP A 362 22.11 2.26 -5.40
N PHE A 363 20.85 2.54 -5.73
CA PHE A 363 19.82 2.74 -4.71
C PHE A 363 18.51 2.07 -5.08
N ARG A 364 17.81 1.53 -4.07
CA ARG A 364 16.45 0.99 -4.19
C ARG A 364 15.70 1.15 -2.87
N ASN A 365 14.40 0.92 -2.92
CA ASN A 365 13.54 0.87 -1.74
C ASN A 365 12.78 -0.46 -1.71
N GLY A 366 12.47 -0.99 -0.53
CA GLY A 366 11.67 -2.21 -0.40
C GLY A 366 10.26 -2.02 -0.98
N ASP A 367 9.70 -0.83 -0.78
CA ASP A 367 8.38 -0.45 -1.26
C ASP A 367 8.43 0.64 -2.35
N ASN A 368 7.36 0.74 -3.14
CA ASN A 368 7.21 1.81 -4.13
C ASN A 368 7.02 3.16 -3.42
N CYS A 369 7.87 4.14 -3.74
CA CYS A 369 7.87 5.45 -3.11
C CYS A 369 8.38 6.54 -4.07
N PHE A 370 8.10 7.80 -3.76
CA PHE A 370 8.55 8.97 -4.55
C PHE A 370 8.25 8.89 -6.06
N LYS A 371 7.11 8.28 -6.41
CA LYS A 371 6.67 7.99 -7.79
C LYS A 371 7.54 7.00 -8.56
N THR A 372 8.51 6.35 -7.92
CA THR A 372 9.30 5.28 -8.53
C THR A 372 8.72 3.92 -8.13
N VAL A 373 8.60 3.02 -9.10
CA VAL A 373 8.13 1.65 -8.88
C VAL A 373 9.36 0.76 -8.72
N PHE A 374 9.80 0.51 -7.49
CA PHE A 374 10.94 -0.36 -7.17
C PHE A 374 10.59 -1.84 -7.21
N SER A 375 9.31 -2.18 -7.01
CA SER A 375 8.82 -3.57 -6.98
C SER A 375 9.05 -4.34 -8.29
N THR A 376 9.35 -3.66 -9.42
CA THR A 376 9.77 -4.28 -10.69
C THR A 376 11.23 -4.76 -10.69
N GLY A 377 11.98 -4.53 -9.61
CA GLY A 377 13.44 -4.71 -9.57
C GLY A 377 14.19 -3.53 -10.18
N PHE A 378 13.54 -2.35 -10.30
CA PHE A 378 14.18 -1.13 -10.75
C PHE A 378 15.19 -0.63 -9.70
N ALA A 379 16.46 -0.56 -10.09
CA ALA A 379 17.56 -0.11 -9.23
C ALA A 379 18.44 0.85 -10.04
N PRO A 380 18.26 2.17 -9.90
CA PRO A 380 19.06 3.16 -10.60
C PRO A 380 20.50 3.21 -10.09
N ARG A 381 21.41 3.48 -11.04
CA ARG A 381 22.81 3.80 -10.76
C ARG A 381 23.05 5.28 -11.03
N LEU A 382 23.45 6.03 -10.01
CA LEU A 382 23.83 7.43 -10.11
C LEU A 382 25.32 7.59 -9.77
N ARG A 383 26.03 8.36 -10.59
CA ARG A 383 27.42 8.72 -10.33
C ARG A 383 27.49 10.18 -9.96
N VAL A 384 28.13 10.53 -8.85
CA VAL A 384 28.26 11.94 -8.42
C VAL A 384 29.72 12.32 -8.24
N PRO A 385 30.13 13.54 -8.62
CA PRO A 385 31.42 14.09 -8.21
C PRO A 385 31.51 14.13 -6.68
N GLY A 386 32.54 13.49 -6.14
CA GLY A 386 32.64 13.28 -4.70
C GLY A 386 33.83 12.43 -4.28
N THR A 387 34.10 12.45 -2.98
CA THR A 387 35.02 11.54 -2.31
C THR A 387 34.25 10.68 -1.32
N PHE A 388 34.75 9.47 -1.12
CA PHE A 388 34.22 8.53 -0.15
C PHE A 388 35.39 7.96 0.63
N PHE A 389 35.46 8.25 1.92
CA PHE A 389 36.60 7.87 2.75
C PHE A 389 36.16 7.49 4.16
N ARG A 390 36.92 6.58 4.78
CA ARG A 390 36.68 6.14 6.15
C ARG A 390 36.98 7.30 7.10
N GLN A 391 35.98 7.73 7.87
CA GLN A 391 36.12 8.95 8.63
C GLN A 391 36.80 8.73 9.98
N THR A 392 36.47 7.67 10.73
CA THR A 392 37.11 7.07 11.95
C THR A 392 36.14 6.00 12.48
N ASN A 393 36.43 5.33 13.60
CA ASN A 393 35.49 4.46 14.30
C ASN A 393 34.33 5.30 14.88
N GLY A 394 33.11 4.83 14.72
CA GLY A 394 31.93 5.39 15.40
C GLY A 394 31.10 4.27 16.00
N GLY A 395 29.87 4.56 16.37
CA GLY A 395 29.00 3.58 16.99
C GLY A 395 27.84 4.21 17.74
N THR A 396 26.91 3.38 18.16
CA THR A 396 25.88 3.75 19.11
C THR A 396 26.39 3.47 20.52
N GLU A 397 26.08 4.37 21.45
CA GLU A 397 26.38 4.20 22.86
C GLU A 397 25.17 4.67 23.67
N GLU A 398 24.64 3.77 24.49
CA GLU A 398 23.66 4.11 25.52
C GLU A 398 24.37 4.13 26.87
N SER A 399 24.26 5.23 27.61
CA SER A 399 24.88 5.37 28.92
C SER A 399 23.88 5.88 29.96
N TYR A 400 23.95 5.29 31.15
CA TYR A 400 23.19 5.68 32.32
C TYR A 400 24.07 6.46 33.28
N ARG A 401 23.56 7.58 33.80
CA ARG A 401 24.22 8.34 34.86
C ARG A 401 23.46 8.17 36.17
N GLY A 402 24.10 7.52 37.14
CA GLY A 402 23.53 7.34 38.47
C GLY A 402 23.46 8.65 39.27
N SER A 403 22.71 8.63 40.37
CA SER A 403 22.56 9.76 41.31
C SER A 403 23.87 10.22 41.96
N ALA A 404 24.86 9.33 42.04
CA ALA A 404 26.23 9.63 42.48
C ALA A 404 27.11 10.24 41.37
N GLY A 405 26.57 10.45 40.16
CA GLY A 405 27.28 11.01 39.01
C GLY A 405 28.14 10.03 38.22
N ALA A 406 28.28 8.78 38.69
CA ALA A 406 28.96 7.70 37.98
C ALA A 406 28.22 7.35 36.67
N LEU A 407 28.99 7.14 35.61
CA LEU A 407 28.49 6.84 34.27
C LEU A 407 28.74 5.36 33.98
N THR A 408 27.68 4.64 33.62
CA THR A 408 27.71 3.23 33.24
C THR A 408 27.24 3.12 31.79
N VAL A 409 28.07 2.55 30.92
CA VAL A 409 27.67 2.23 29.55
C VAL A 409 26.77 1.00 29.61
N LEU A 410 25.55 1.10 29.08
CA LEU A 410 24.57 0.02 29.03
C LEU A 410 24.74 -0.82 27.77
N GLU A 411 24.92 -0.15 26.62
CA GLU A 411 25.14 -0.79 25.33
C GLU A 411 26.13 0.05 24.53
N SER A 412 27.07 -0.60 23.86
CA SER A 412 27.94 0.06 22.89
C SER A 412 28.20 -0.85 21.70
N THR A 413 27.83 -0.37 20.51
CA THR A 413 28.10 -1.08 19.27
C THR A 413 29.06 -0.28 18.42
N GLY A 414 30.26 -0.84 18.18
CA GLY A 414 31.26 -0.23 17.31
C GLY A 414 30.92 -0.41 15.84
N GLN A 415 30.97 0.68 15.08
CA GLN A 415 30.63 0.73 13.67
C GLN A 415 31.70 1.43 12.83
N ARG A 416 31.73 1.09 11.53
CA ARG A 416 32.58 1.77 10.56
C ARG A 416 31.80 2.91 9.92
N LEU A 417 32.22 4.14 10.22
CA LEU A 417 31.67 5.34 9.61
C LEU A 417 32.50 5.79 8.41
N PHE A 418 31.79 6.17 7.36
CA PHE A 418 32.36 6.70 6.13
C PHE A 418 31.72 8.05 5.83
N ALA A 419 32.55 9.03 5.44
CA ALA A 419 32.04 10.30 4.94
C ALA A 419 31.87 10.19 3.42
N LEU A 420 30.66 10.48 2.95
CA LEU A 420 30.40 10.80 1.56
C LEU A 420 30.37 12.32 1.43
N GLU A 421 31.39 12.87 0.76
CA GLU A 421 31.44 14.28 0.41
C GLU A 421 31.22 14.43 -1.10
N THR A 422 30.38 15.37 -1.47
CA THR A 422 29.99 15.65 -2.85
C THR A 422 30.33 17.07 -3.22
N PHE A 423 30.71 17.28 -4.48
CA PHE A 423 31.28 18.55 -4.92
C PHE A 423 30.56 19.13 -6.13
N VAL A 424 30.32 20.44 -6.10
CA VAL A 424 29.90 21.23 -7.26
C VAL A 424 28.62 20.66 -7.90
N LEU A 425 27.62 20.36 -7.07
CA LEU A 425 26.34 19.81 -7.51
C LEU A 425 25.26 20.90 -7.58
N PRO A 426 24.30 20.79 -8.52
CA PRO A 426 23.15 21.68 -8.57
C PRO A 426 22.11 21.36 -7.48
N PRO A 427 21.20 22.30 -7.13
CA PRO A 427 20.22 22.14 -6.06
C PRO A 427 19.33 20.91 -6.22
N TRP A 428 18.84 20.65 -7.43
CA TRP A 428 17.99 19.48 -7.71
C TRP A 428 18.71 18.14 -7.47
N LEU A 429 20.04 18.10 -7.61
CA LEU A 429 20.83 16.90 -7.35
C LEU A 429 21.07 16.72 -5.85
N HIS A 430 21.20 17.81 -5.09
CA HIS A 430 21.20 17.75 -3.63
C HIS A 430 19.87 17.21 -3.07
N GLU A 431 18.73 17.67 -3.60
CA GLU A 431 17.41 17.13 -3.24
C GLU A 431 17.28 15.64 -3.58
N LYS A 432 17.77 15.22 -4.75
CA LYS A 432 17.81 13.80 -5.12
C LYS A 432 18.65 12.99 -4.14
N LEU A 433 19.85 13.46 -3.78
CA LEU A 433 20.74 12.78 -2.84
C LEU A 433 20.13 12.69 -1.44
N TYR A 434 19.41 13.72 -1.00
CA TYR A 434 18.64 13.68 0.24
C TYR A 434 17.63 12.52 0.25
N LEU A 435 16.88 12.33 -0.84
CA LEU A 435 15.95 11.21 -0.96
C LEU A 435 16.66 9.85 -1.07
N VAL A 436 17.75 9.78 -1.83
CA VAL A 436 18.55 8.54 -2.00
C VAL A 436 19.11 8.05 -0.67
N CYS A 437 19.60 8.94 0.19
CA CYS A 437 20.11 8.58 1.52
C CYS A 437 19.03 8.13 2.52
N ARG A 438 17.74 8.31 2.18
CA ARG A 438 16.59 7.89 3.01
C ARG A 438 15.96 6.57 2.57
N LEU A 439 16.46 5.95 1.51
CA LEU A 439 15.95 4.67 1.03
C LEU A 439 16.53 3.51 1.84
N ASP A 440 15.80 2.40 1.87
CA ASP A 440 16.19 1.19 2.60
C ASP A 440 17.54 0.61 2.14
N GLU A 441 17.85 0.76 0.86
CA GLU A 441 19.01 0.15 0.24
C GLU A 441 19.82 1.16 -0.57
N LEU A 442 20.89 1.63 0.05
CA LEU A 442 21.93 2.42 -0.59
C LEU A 442 23.22 1.61 -0.67
N ARG A 443 23.78 1.48 -1.86
CA ARG A 443 25.12 0.94 -2.08
C ARG A 443 26.05 2.02 -2.61
N VAL A 444 27.17 2.19 -1.93
CA VAL A 444 28.23 3.10 -2.34
C VAL A 444 29.40 2.28 -2.86
N ASN A 445 29.73 2.46 -4.14
CA ASN A 445 30.75 1.67 -4.85
C ASN A 445 30.52 0.13 -4.70
N GLY A 446 29.25 -0.29 -4.68
CA GLY A 446 28.83 -1.70 -4.60
C GLY A 446 28.62 -2.25 -3.18
N GLN A 447 29.10 -1.54 -2.15
CA GLN A 447 28.98 -1.97 -0.75
C GLN A 447 27.75 -1.34 -0.08
N PRO A 448 27.00 -2.06 0.77
CA PRO A 448 25.78 -1.56 1.40
C PRO A 448 26.07 -0.61 2.57
N TYR A 449 25.33 0.48 2.60
CA TYR A 449 25.41 1.51 3.63
C TYR A 449 24.01 2.01 4.03
N ALA A 450 23.90 2.49 5.27
CA ALA A 450 22.72 3.21 5.77
C ALA A 450 23.16 4.48 6.50
N THR A 451 22.20 5.33 6.85
CA THR A 451 22.46 6.51 7.68
C THR A 451 21.19 6.91 8.42
N ASP A 452 21.34 7.31 9.68
CA ASP A 452 20.30 8.02 10.43
C ASP A 452 20.35 9.54 10.21
N GLN A 453 21.45 10.03 9.64
CA GLN A 453 21.70 11.44 9.38
C GLN A 453 21.07 11.90 8.07
N ALA A 454 20.79 13.21 7.99
CA ALA A 454 20.39 13.82 6.74
C ALA A 454 21.62 14.05 5.84
N TYR A 455 21.40 13.97 4.53
CA TYR A 455 22.34 14.56 3.58
C TYR A 455 22.22 16.08 3.66
N GLU A 456 23.34 16.74 3.97
CA GLU A 456 23.39 18.19 4.21
C GLU A 456 24.14 18.89 3.06
N PRO A 457 23.44 19.67 2.22
CA PRO A 457 24.12 20.58 1.30
C PRO A 457 24.74 21.73 2.11
N ALA A 458 25.96 22.10 1.77
CA ALA A 458 26.58 23.31 2.31
C ALA A 458 25.84 24.54 1.75
N GLU A 459 25.30 25.39 2.63
CA GLU A 459 24.80 26.70 2.21
C GLU A 459 25.96 27.53 1.66
N GLN A 460 26.00 27.75 0.34
CA GLN A 460 27.04 28.56 -0.28
C GLN A 460 26.44 29.72 -1.09
N GLY A 461 26.37 30.90 -0.46
CA GLY A 461 26.47 32.22 -1.11
C GLY A 461 25.81 32.38 -2.50
N PRO A 462 26.37 33.22 -3.40
CA PRO A 462 25.78 33.49 -4.71
C PRO A 462 26.01 32.39 -5.77
N TYR A 463 26.65 31.26 -5.41
CA TYR A 463 27.03 30.22 -6.37
C TYR A 463 25.92 29.15 -6.52
N PRO A 464 25.52 28.78 -7.75
CA PRO A 464 24.44 27.82 -7.97
C PRO A 464 24.86 26.35 -7.86
N LEU A 465 26.16 26.06 -7.72
CA LEU A 465 26.67 24.71 -7.51
C LEU A 465 27.35 24.65 -6.15
N THR A 466 26.95 23.71 -5.30
CA THR A 466 27.41 23.64 -3.91
C THR A 466 27.96 22.26 -3.57
N THR A 467 28.62 22.15 -2.41
CA THR A 467 29.08 20.87 -1.87
C THR A 467 28.03 20.29 -0.95
N GLY A 468 28.09 19.00 -0.64
CA GLY A 468 27.23 18.40 0.38
C GLY A 468 27.91 17.22 1.05
N ARG A 469 27.46 16.86 2.25
CA ARG A 469 28.07 15.80 3.06
C ARG A 469 27.01 14.94 3.74
N VAL A 470 27.32 13.67 3.91
CA VAL A 470 26.58 12.73 4.77
C VAL A 470 27.55 11.72 5.37
N VAL A 471 27.28 11.28 6.60
CA VAL A 471 28.00 10.18 7.23
C VAL A 471 27.19 8.91 7.07
N LEU A 472 27.85 7.85 6.59
CA LEU A 472 27.25 6.56 6.27
C LEU A 472 27.84 5.46 7.17
N GLU A 473 26.98 4.55 7.60
CA GLU A 473 27.28 3.36 8.38
C GLU A 473 27.37 2.14 7.45
N GLN A 474 28.45 1.37 7.52
CA GLN A 474 28.55 0.11 6.78
C GLN A 474 27.66 -0.95 7.44
N GLN A 475 26.70 -1.51 6.71
CA GLN A 475 25.76 -2.50 7.26
C GLN A 475 26.42 -3.83 7.66
N GLU A 476 27.61 -4.14 7.14
CA GLU A 476 28.45 -5.25 7.60
C GLU A 476 29.34 -4.78 8.77
N ALA A 477 28.78 -4.76 9.98
CA ALA A 477 29.49 -4.34 11.19
C ALA A 477 30.53 -5.37 11.67
N LEU A 478 31.55 -4.88 12.39
CA LEU A 478 32.57 -5.68 13.06
C LEU A 478 32.01 -6.34 14.32
N GLY A 479 31.26 -7.43 14.18
CA GLY A 479 30.81 -8.28 15.29
C GLY A 479 29.69 -7.67 16.13
N LEU A 480 28.92 -8.54 16.78
CA LEU A 480 27.92 -8.16 17.77
C LEU A 480 28.62 -7.34 18.87
N GLY A 481 28.01 -6.23 19.27
CA GLY A 481 28.51 -5.38 20.36
C GLY A 481 28.68 -6.18 21.66
N ASN A 482 29.22 -5.52 22.69
CA ASN A 482 29.45 -6.09 24.02
C ASN A 482 28.17 -6.33 24.84
N GLY A 483 27.06 -6.66 24.18
CA GLY A 483 25.75 -6.88 24.78
C GLY A 483 25.64 -8.22 25.48
N ASP A 484 26.47 -8.46 26.49
CA ASP A 484 26.39 -9.65 27.35
C ASP A 484 25.44 -9.45 28.55
N ASP A 485 24.83 -8.27 28.72
CA ASP A 485 24.05 -7.93 29.93
C ASP A 485 22.54 -7.66 29.70
N ALA A 486 21.99 -7.97 28.52
CA ALA A 486 20.53 -7.96 28.31
C ALA A 486 19.98 -9.39 28.41
N GLY A 487 19.39 -9.73 29.55
CA GLY A 487 18.80 -11.03 29.81
C GLY A 487 17.70 -11.40 28.80
N ALA A 488 17.86 -12.59 28.23
CA ALA A 488 16.87 -13.48 27.61
C ALA A 488 16.42 -13.21 26.16
N ASP A 489 16.81 -14.20 25.33
CA ASP A 489 16.07 -14.87 24.26
C ASP A 489 15.68 -14.04 23.02
N GLU A 490 16.46 -14.21 21.95
CA GLU A 490 15.91 -14.64 20.66
C GLU A 490 17.02 -15.22 19.77
N THR A 491 16.76 -16.43 19.26
CA THR A 491 17.63 -17.22 18.39
C THR A 491 18.01 -16.47 17.12
N VAL A 492 19.23 -15.93 17.04
CA VAL A 492 19.87 -15.56 15.78
C VAL A 492 20.80 -16.71 15.37
N PRO A 493 20.75 -17.22 14.11
CA PRO A 493 21.58 -18.33 13.69
C PRO A 493 23.07 -17.98 13.76
N ASP A 494 23.79 -18.77 14.57
CA ASP A 494 25.23 -18.98 14.59
C ASP A 494 25.87 -18.76 13.22
N ASN A 495 26.62 -17.68 13.04
CA ASN A 495 27.57 -17.52 11.93
C ASN A 495 28.76 -16.64 12.34
N ALA A 496 29.51 -17.07 13.36
CA ALA A 496 30.92 -16.74 13.48
C ALA A 496 31.63 -17.76 14.40
N LEU A 497 32.38 -18.68 13.77
CA LEU A 497 33.49 -19.43 14.39
C LEU A 497 33.13 -20.31 15.61
N GLN A 498 32.59 -21.50 15.36
CA GLN A 498 32.78 -22.62 16.28
C GLN A 498 34.27 -23.03 16.31
N LEU A 499 34.97 -22.63 17.38
CA LEU A 499 36.17 -23.33 17.84
C LEU A 499 35.79 -24.78 18.13
N ARG A 500 36.15 -25.71 17.23
CA ARG A 500 36.11 -27.14 17.56
C ARG A 500 37.06 -27.35 18.74
N ARG A 501 36.47 -27.74 19.87
CA ARG A 501 37.16 -28.15 21.09
C ARG A 501 38.10 -29.31 20.75
N GLY A 502 39.39 -29.03 20.54
CA GLY A 502 40.37 -30.09 20.25
C GLY A 502 41.74 -29.63 19.76
N ASP A 503 41.85 -28.61 18.91
CA ASP A 503 43.11 -28.37 18.18
C ASP A 503 43.73 -27.01 18.53
N TYR A 504 44.88 -27.03 19.21
CA TYR A 504 45.63 -25.84 19.61
C TYR A 504 46.43 -25.23 18.44
N LEU A 505 46.41 -23.91 18.36
CA LEU A 505 47.27 -23.10 17.49
C LEU A 505 48.69 -23.03 18.08
N GLN A 506 49.70 -23.56 17.37
CA GLN A 506 51.11 -23.42 17.76
C GLN A 506 51.63 -22.03 17.35
N LEU A 507 52.08 -21.23 18.32
CA LEU A 507 52.83 -20.00 18.09
C LEU A 507 54.32 -20.30 18.14
N HIS A 508 55.03 -20.07 17.04
CA HIS A 508 56.49 -20.01 17.04
C HIS A 508 56.96 -18.68 17.64
N ARG A 509 57.88 -18.74 18.60
CA ARG A 509 58.67 -17.60 19.07
C ARG A 509 60.01 -17.62 18.34
N SER A 510 60.47 -16.43 17.93
CA SER A 510 61.73 -16.07 17.24
C SER A 510 62.78 -17.16 17.04
#